data_AF-A0A7Y3XXE9-F1
#
_entry.id   AF-A0A7Y3XXE9-F1
#
_cell.length_a   1.000
_cell.length_b   1.000
_cell.length_c   1.000
_cell.angle_alpha   90.00
_cell.angle_beta   90.00
_cell.angle_gamma   90.00
#
_symmetry.space_group_name_H-M   'P 1'
#
loop_
_entity.id
_entity.type
_entity.pdbx_description
1 polymer ?
#
loop_
_entity_poly.entity_id
_entity_poly.type
_entity_poly.pdbx_seq_one_letter_code
_entity_poly.pdbx_strand_id
1 'polypeptide(L)' 'MKVEKILKAQQPDIHKQLNKNRKQNNKKKSRRGKQEHLSFSDVMKLMKHDSYYRGKGGSIKQK' A
#
# COMPACT_ATOMS: atom_id res chain seq x y z
N MET A 1 19.59 -31.46 -10.87
CA MET A 1 20.14 -30.22 -11.47
C MET A 1 19.32 -29.02 -11.02
N LYS A 2 19.94 -27.87 -10.70
CA LYS A 2 19.20 -26.63 -10.38
C LYS A 2 19.09 -25.75 -11.64
N VAL A 3 17.87 -25.46 -12.07
CA VAL A 3 17.58 -24.63 -13.27
C VAL A 3 18.24 -23.25 -13.18
N GLU A 4 18.34 -22.67 -11.99
CA GLU A 4 19.02 -21.40 -11.75
C GLU A 4 20.52 -21.43 -12.13
N LYS A 5 21.23 -22.53 -11.85
CA LYS A 5 22.66 -22.68 -12.22
C LYS A 5 22.84 -22.76 -13.74
N ILE A 6 21.90 -23.41 -14.42
CA ILE A 6 21.90 -23.57 -15.88
C ILE A 6 21.60 -22.22 -16.55
N LEU A 7 20.58 -21.51 -16.10
CA LEU A 7 20.24 -20.15 -16.56
C LEU A 7 21.40 -19.17 -16.34
N LYS A 8 22.11 -19.26 -15.21
CA LYS A 8 23.27 -18.41 -14.93
C LYS A 8 24.43 -18.66 -15.89
N ALA A 9 24.64 -19.92 -16.30
CA ALA A 9 25.73 -20.31 -17.19
C ALA A 9 25.39 -20.09 -18.67
N GLN A 10 24.17 -20.42 -19.09
CA GLN A 10 23.74 -20.37 -20.49
C GLN A 10 23.17 -19.01 -20.89
N GLN A 11 22.52 -18.28 -19.98
CA GLN A 11 21.78 -17.06 -20.27
C GLN A 11 21.91 -16.01 -19.13
N PRO A 12 23.11 -15.43 -18.95
CA PRO A 12 23.40 -14.55 -17.81
C PRO A 12 22.54 -13.28 -17.79
N ASP A 13 22.15 -12.75 -18.94
CA ASP A 13 21.34 -11.52 -19.03
C ASP A 13 19.89 -11.75 -18.59
N ILE A 14 19.30 -12.89 -18.97
CA ILE A 14 17.97 -13.30 -18.52
C ILE A 14 17.99 -13.51 -17.00
N HIS A 15 19.03 -14.17 -16.47
CA HIS A 15 19.20 -14.37 -15.03
C HIS A 15 19.30 -13.02 -14.26
N LYS A 16 20.00 -12.02 -14.82
CA LYS A 16 20.06 -10.67 -14.24
C LYS A 16 18.69 -9.97 -14.26
N GLN A 17 17.95 -10.06 -15.37
CA GLN A 17 16.61 -9.46 -15.47
C GLN A 17 15.61 -10.09 -14.49
N LEU A 18 15.56 -11.43 -14.41
CA LEU A 18 14.68 -12.14 -13.48
C LEU A 18 14.94 -11.75 -12.01
N ASN A 19 16.21 -11.61 -11.62
CA ASN A 19 16.57 -11.17 -10.27
C ASN A 19 16.20 -9.71 -9.99
N LYS A 20 16.31 -8.81 -10.97
CA LYS A 20 15.84 -7.42 -10.84
C LYS A 20 14.32 -7.35 -10.64
N ASN A 21 13.57 -8.13 -11.42
CA ASN A 21 12.10 -8.20 -11.34
C ASN A 21 11.64 -8.76 -9.99
N ARG A 22 12.35 -9.76 -9.44
CA ARG A 22 12.08 -10.31 -8.10
C ARG A 22 12.23 -9.24 -7.00
N LYS A 23 13.29 -8.42 -7.04
CA LYS A 23 13.50 -7.32 -6.08
C LYS A 23 12.40 -6.25 -6.17
N GLN A 24 11.99 -5.88 -7.39
CA GLN A 24 10.90 -4.90 -7.59
C GLN A 24 9.56 -5.42 -7.11
N ASN A 25 9.21 -6.68 -7.40
CA ASN A 25 7.96 -7.30 -6.98
C ASN A 25 7.87 -7.44 -5.46
N ASN A 26 8.98 -7.78 -4.79
CA ASN A 26 9.04 -7.81 -3.32
C ASN A 26 8.86 -6.41 -2.72
N LYS A 27 9.43 -5.36 -3.34
CA LYS A 27 9.23 -3.97 -2.91
C LYS A 27 7.77 -3.53 -3.05
N LYS A 28 7.08 -3.92 -4.13
CA LYS A 28 5.64 -3.69 -4.35
C LYS A 28 4.77 -4.44 -3.32
N LYS A 29 5.09 -5.70 -3.01
CA LYS A 29 4.38 -6.46 -1.97
C LYS A 29 4.54 -5.86 -0.58
N SER A 30 5.73 -5.34 -0.23
CA SER A 30 5.94 -4.68 1.08
C SER A 30 5.03 -3.46 1.30
N ARG A 31 4.60 -2.79 0.23
CA ARG A 31 3.67 -1.65 0.31
C ARG A 31 2.22 -2.07 0.58
N ARG A 32 1.84 -3.30 0.23
CA ARG A 32 0.52 -3.89 0.55
C ARG A 32 0.46 -4.54 1.94
N GLY A 33 1.62 -4.74 2.58
CA GLY A 33 1.75 -5.38 3.89
C GLY A 33 1.85 -4.41 5.07
N LYS A 34 1.86 -3.09 4.83
CA LYS A 34 1.51 -2.15 5.88
C LYS A 34 0.01 -2.28 6.06
N GLN A 35 -0.39 -3.12 7.00
CA GLN A 35 -1.71 -3.02 7.60
C GLN A 35 -1.82 -1.57 8.05
N GLU A 36 -2.61 -0.79 7.32
CA GLU A 36 -2.95 0.57 7.72
C GLU A 36 -3.78 0.41 8.98
N HIS A 37 -3.10 0.34 10.12
CA HIS A 37 -3.72 0.41 11.43
C HIS A 37 -4.17 1.85 11.60
N LEU A 38 -5.25 2.21 10.90
CA LEU A 38 -5.99 3.42 11.22
C LEU A 38 -6.32 3.32 12.70
N SER A 39 -5.74 4.23 13.48
CA SER A 39 -6.08 4.33 14.88
C SER A 39 -7.56 4.71 14.97
N PHE A 40 -8.18 4.44 16.11
CA PHE A 40 -9.56 4.88 16.37
C PHE A 40 -9.73 6.40 16.09
N SER A 41 -8.71 7.20 16.44
CA SER A 41 -8.68 8.64 16.13
C SER A 41 -8.67 8.96 14.64
N ASP A 42 -8.00 8.16 13.81
CA ASP A 42 -7.94 8.39 12.37
C ASP A 42 -9.31 8.12 11.72
N VAL A 43 -9.99 7.04 12.16
CA VAL A 43 -11.35 6.72 11.73
C VAL A 43 -12.32 7.83 12.16
N MET A 44 -12.23 8.29 13.41
CA MET A 44 -13.05 9.37 13.93
C MET A 44 -12.86 10.68 13.14
N LYS A 45 -11.62 11.00 12.77
CA LYS A 45 -11.32 12.20 11.96
C LYS A 45 -11.86 12.07 10.53
N LEU A 46 -11.80 10.88 9.93
CA LEU A 46 -12.34 10.62 8.60
C LEU A 46 -13.88 10.68 8.56
N MET A 47 -14.55 10.14 9.59
CA MET A 47 -16.00 10.18 9.72
C MET A 47 -16.53 11.56 10.14
N LYS A 48 -15.66 12.47 10.55
CA LYS A 48 -16.05 13.82 10.97
C LYS A 48 -16.37 14.67 9.73
N HIS A 49 -17.65 14.94 9.53
CA HIS A 49 -18.10 15.87 8.51
C HIS A 49 -18.01 17.32 9.03
N ASP A 50 -16.86 17.98 8.82
CA ASP A 50 -16.65 19.38 9.22
C ASP A 50 -17.48 20.39 8.41
N SER A 51 -18.11 19.95 7.31
CA SER A 51 -18.94 20.78 6.44
C SER A 51 -20.30 21.16 7.05
N TYR A 52 -20.70 20.51 8.15
CA TYR A 52 -21.98 20.78 8.81
C TYR A 52 -21.79 20.99 10.31
N TYR A 53 -22.59 21.88 10.90
CA TYR A 53 -22.63 22.12 12.34
C TYR A 53 -24.09 22.16 12.85
N ARG A 54 -24.25 22.00 14.17
CA ARG A 54 -25.54 22.16 14.83
C ARG A 54 -25.73 23.61 15.25
N GLY A 55 -26.68 24.30 14.62
CA GLY A 55 -27.07 25.66 15.00
C GLY A 55 -27.91 25.68 16.28
N LYS A 56 -28.25 26.89 16.73
CA LYS A 56 -29.18 27.10 17.86
C LYS A 56 -30.49 26.33 17.59
N GLY A 57 -30.94 25.56 18.58
CA GLY A 57 -32.11 24.67 18.45
C GLY A 57 -31.84 23.31 17.79
N GLY A 58 -30.58 22.93 17.56
CA GLY A 58 -30.22 21.61 17.04
C GLY A 58 -30.40 21.44 15.52
N SER A 59 -30.72 22.51 14.80
CA SER A 59 -30.81 22.52 13.33
C SER A 59 -29.45 22.17 12.70
N ILE A 60 -29.43 21.28 11.70
CA ILE A 60 -28.23 21.00 10.91
C ILE A 60 -28.05 22.15 9.91
N LYS A 61 -26.88 22.78 9.94
CA LYS A 61 -26.50 23.86 9.02
C LYS A 61 -25.20 23.50 8.33
N GLN A 62 -25.06 23.85 7.06
CA GLN A 62 -23.76 23.84 6.40
C GLN A 62 -22.93 25.03 6.88
N LYS A 63 -21.62 24.83 6.99
CA LYS A 63 -20.67 25.90 7.28
C LYS A 63 -20.46 26.80 6.07
#